data_AF-A0A3A8JVP2-F1
#
_entry.id   AF-A0A3A8JVP2-F1
#
_cell.length_a   1.000
_cell.length_b   1.000
_cell.length_c   1.000
_cell.angle_alpha   90.00
_cell.angle_beta   90.00
_cell.angle_gamma   90.00
#
_symmetry.space_group_name_H-M   'P 1'
#
loop_
_entity.id
_entity.type
_entity.pdbx_description
1 polymer ?
#
loop_
_entity_poly.entity_id
_entity_poly.type
_entity_poly.pdbx_seq_one_letter_code
_entity_poly.pdbx_strand_id
1 'polypeptide(L)'
;PKVEPTPPPAPEALAAPVQEPPPVAAVEEPPPAKPEPPAVKAVAVKTVRDNPAPKRTESASESAVRDQILSTVRQVESSPLYADNKVHKGLTQQAALNYLDKQIKRLENADDSVGRAEILGDLRDWKQRYLK
;
A
#
# COMPACT_ATOMS: atom_id res chain seq x y z
N PRO A 1 -6.00 -12.39 60.38
CA PRO A 1 -7.34 -11.93 60.00
C PRO A 1 -7.47 -12.01 58.48
N LYS A 2 -8.42 -12.81 58.01
CA LYS A 2 -8.67 -13.12 56.60
C LYS A 2 -9.84 -12.25 56.16
N VAL A 3 -9.64 -11.36 55.18
CA VAL A 3 -10.74 -10.61 54.55
C VAL A 3 -10.56 -10.76 53.05
N GLU A 4 -11.38 -11.64 52.47
CA GLU A 4 -11.55 -11.81 51.03
C GLU A 4 -12.30 -10.61 50.43
N PRO A 5 -12.18 -10.37 49.12
CA PRO A 5 -12.53 -9.13 48.45
C PRO A 5 -14.02 -9.00 48.17
N THR A 6 -14.53 -7.79 48.26
CA THR A 6 -15.88 -7.42 47.79
C THR A 6 -15.98 -7.62 46.27
N PRO A 7 -16.99 -8.33 45.75
CA PRO A 7 -17.19 -8.49 44.31
C PRO A 7 -17.69 -7.17 43.66
N PRO A 8 -17.37 -6.92 42.37
CA PRO A 8 -17.81 -5.74 41.64
C PRO A 8 -19.33 -5.74 41.41
N PRO A 9 -20.01 -4.58 41.42
CA PRO A 9 -21.40 -4.50 40.99
C PRO A 9 -21.55 -4.82 39.49
N ALA A 10 -22.60 -5.59 39.19
CA ALA A 10 -22.93 -6.16 37.90
C ALA A 10 -23.38 -5.12 36.85
N PRO A 11 -23.24 -5.41 35.54
CA PRO A 11 -23.62 -4.51 34.45
C PRO A 11 -25.14 -4.35 34.32
N GLU A 12 -25.62 -3.11 34.37
CA GLU A 12 -26.99 -2.75 33.98
C GLU A 12 -27.17 -2.81 32.46
N ALA A 13 -27.67 -3.97 32.04
CA ALA A 13 -28.71 -4.24 31.06
C ALA A 13 -29.35 -3.10 30.19
N LEU A 14 -29.47 -3.41 28.89
CA LEU A 14 -30.61 -3.16 27.96
C LEU A 14 -30.72 -1.81 27.18
N ALA A 15 -30.45 -1.86 25.87
CA ALA A 15 -31.45 -1.70 24.78
C ALA A 15 -30.78 -1.49 23.39
N ALA A 16 -30.94 -2.44 22.46
CA ALA A 16 -30.93 -2.20 21.01
C ALA A 16 -32.40 -2.35 20.53
N PRO A 17 -32.84 -1.96 19.30
CA PRO A 17 -32.17 -1.30 18.18
C PRO A 17 -32.92 -0.02 17.68
N VAL A 18 -32.31 0.84 16.85
CA VAL A 18 -33.07 1.86 16.09
C VAL A 18 -32.68 1.84 14.61
N GLN A 19 -33.73 1.87 13.79
CA GLN A 19 -33.83 1.57 12.37
C GLN A 19 -33.21 2.62 11.44
N GLU A 20 -32.79 2.13 10.28
CA GLU A 20 -32.41 2.82 9.04
C GLU A 20 -33.56 3.68 8.47
N PRO A 21 -33.31 4.86 7.89
CA PRO A 21 -34.23 5.49 6.96
C PRO A 21 -33.91 5.14 5.47
N PRO A 22 -34.95 5.06 4.61
CA PRO A 22 -34.94 4.43 3.28
C PRO A 22 -34.17 5.20 2.18
N PRO A 23 -33.89 4.54 1.03
CA PRO A 23 -33.13 5.12 -0.08
C PRO A 23 -33.89 6.26 -0.77
N VAL A 24 -33.18 7.35 -1.08
CA VAL A 24 -33.74 8.44 -1.90
C VAL A 24 -33.72 8.01 -3.37
N ALA A 25 -34.92 7.92 -3.93
CA ALA A 25 -35.19 7.55 -5.31
C ALA A 25 -34.72 8.60 -6.33
N ALA A 26 -34.51 8.10 -7.55
CA ALA A 26 -34.03 8.81 -8.74
C ALA A 26 -34.79 10.09 -9.09
N VAL A 27 -34.06 11.05 -9.68
CA VAL A 27 -34.63 12.13 -10.49
C VAL A 27 -33.98 12.04 -11.87
N GLU A 28 -34.77 11.61 -12.85
CA GLU A 28 -34.56 11.73 -14.29
C GLU A 28 -34.97 13.15 -14.71
N GLU A 29 -34.18 13.84 -15.56
CA GLU A 29 -34.62 14.68 -16.71
C GLU A 29 -33.44 15.44 -17.40
N PRO A 30 -33.56 15.95 -18.66
CA PRO A 30 -32.82 15.49 -19.85
C PRO A 30 -32.02 16.63 -20.56
N PRO A 31 -31.82 16.69 -21.90
CA PRO A 31 -31.11 15.88 -22.92
C PRO A 31 -29.92 16.71 -23.51
N PRO A 32 -29.62 16.82 -24.83
CA PRO A 32 -29.28 15.89 -25.92
C PRO A 32 -27.83 16.11 -26.46
N ALA A 33 -27.52 15.45 -27.59
CA ALA A 33 -26.60 15.87 -28.66
C ALA A 33 -25.20 15.22 -28.73
N LYS A 34 -25.09 14.28 -29.69
CA LYS A 34 -23.88 14.09 -30.50
C LYS A 34 -23.40 15.45 -31.02
N PRO A 35 -22.07 15.67 -31.02
CA PRO A 35 -21.41 15.77 -32.33
C PRO A 35 -20.04 15.05 -32.35
N GLU A 36 -19.87 14.14 -33.30
CA GLU A 36 -18.57 13.92 -33.96
C GLU A 36 -18.23 15.17 -34.83
N PRO A 37 -17.01 15.31 -35.39
CA PRO A 37 -15.64 15.14 -34.88
C PRO A 37 -14.83 16.46 -35.12
N PRO A 38 -13.50 16.54 -34.91
CA PRO A 38 -12.61 16.17 -36.03
C PRO A 38 -11.31 15.48 -35.58
N ALA A 39 -10.85 14.55 -36.42
CA ALA A 39 -9.47 14.09 -36.44
C ALA A 39 -8.54 15.29 -36.69
N VAL A 40 -7.79 15.72 -35.67
CA VAL A 40 -6.74 16.74 -35.83
C VAL A 40 -5.43 16.18 -35.30
N LYS A 41 -4.68 15.66 -36.27
CA LYS A 41 -3.23 15.74 -36.42
C LYS A 41 -2.40 15.31 -35.21
N ALA A 42 -1.84 14.11 -35.37
CA ALA A 42 -0.55 13.74 -34.80
C ALA A 42 0.45 14.89 -34.96
N VAL A 43 0.74 15.59 -33.87
CA VAL A 43 1.94 16.39 -33.75
C VAL A 43 2.85 15.62 -32.81
N ALA A 44 3.70 14.80 -33.43
CA ALA A 44 4.83 14.16 -32.79
C ALA A 44 5.78 15.26 -32.30
N VAL A 45 5.57 15.74 -31.07
CA VAL A 45 6.57 16.54 -30.37
C VAL A 45 7.50 15.56 -29.67
N LYS A 46 8.55 15.18 -30.41
CA LYS A 46 9.81 14.73 -29.84
C LYS A 46 10.32 15.81 -28.90
N THR A 47 10.23 15.59 -27.60
CA THR A 47 11.21 16.12 -26.63
C THR A 47 10.93 15.52 -25.27
N VAL A 48 11.90 14.77 -24.77
CA VAL A 48 12.53 14.88 -23.45
C VAL A 48 12.92 13.48 -23.02
N ARG A 49 14.24 13.25 -23.10
CA ARG A 49 15.05 12.53 -22.13
C ARG A 49 14.38 11.28 -21.58
N ASP A 50 14.82 10.16 -22.16
CA ASP A 50 14.78 8.82 -21.58
C ASP A 50 15.00 8.89 -20.07
N ASN A 51 13.90 9.05 -19.36
CA ASN A 51 13.74 8.74 -17.97
C ASN A 51 12.92 7.45 -18.07
N PRO A 52 13.48 6.27 -17.75
CA PRO A 52 12.65 5.10 -17.60
C PRO A 52 11.78 5.35 -16.37
N ALA A 53 10.69 6.09 -16.54
CA ALA A 53 9.56 5.98 -15.66
C ALA A 53 9.07 4.55 -15.88
N PRO A 54 9.29 3.62 -14.93
CA PRO A 54 8.82 2.28 -15.15
C PRO A 54 7.30 2.39 -15.01
N LYS A 55 6.61 2.48 -16.14
CA LYS A 55 5.25 1.94 -16.28
C LYS A 55 5.36 0.42 -16.15
N ARG A 56 5.88 -0.06 -15.01
CA ARG A 56 5.68 -1.44 -14.60
C ARG A 56 4.28 -1.44 -14.04
N THR A 57 3.34 -1.90 -14.87
CA THR A 57 2.27 -2.76 -14.40
C THR A 57 2.83 -3.53 -13.22
N GLU A 58 2.37 -3.23 -12.01
CA GLU A 58 2.83 -3.89 -10.80
C GLU A 58 2.29 -5.32 -10.89
N SER A 59 2.99 -6.15 -11.67
CA SER A 59 2.62 -7.53 -11.87
C SER A 59 2.73 -8.19 -10.50
N ALA A 60 1.59 -8.59 -9.94
CA ALA A 60 1.52 -9.35 -8.69
C ALA A 60 2.06 -10.80 -8.86
N SER A 61 2.83 -11.06 -9.92
CA SER A 61 3.57 -12.30 -10.12
C SER A 61 4.70 -12.37 -9.10
N GLU A 62 4.90 -13.54 -8.49
CA GLU A 62 5.92 -13.74 -7.45
C GLU A 62 7.30 -13.22 -7.88
N SER A 63 7.78 -13.58 -9.08
CA SER A 63 9.08 -13.12 -9.58
C SER A 63 9.18 -11.59 -9.66
N ALA A 64 8.09 -10.91 -10.00
CA ALA A 64 8.06 -9.45 -10.09
C ALA A 64 8.07 -8.79 -8.70
N VAL A 65 7.31 -9.33 -7.74
CA VAL A 65 7.36 -8.87 -6.34
C VAL A 65 8.76 -9.10 -5.76
N ARG A 66 9.37 -10.26 -6.02
CA ARG A 66 10.73 -10.58 -5.59
C ARG A 66 11.76 -9.60 -6.16
N ASP A 67 11.70 -9.33 -7.47
CA ASP A 67 12.56 -8.34 -8.13
C ASP A 67 12.40 -6.94 -7.51
N GLN A 68 11.18 -6.56 -7.15
CA GLN A 68 10.88 -5.28 -6.50
C GLN A 68 11.47 -5.20 -5.08
N ILE A 69 11.42 -6.30 -4.31
CA ILE A 69 12.07 -6.37 -3.00
C ILE A 69 13.60 -6.29 -3.15
N LEU A 70 14.20 -7.06 -4.07
CA LEU A 70 15.65 -7.05 -4.33
C LEU A 70 16.15 -5.70 -4.84
N SER A 71 15.38 -5.02 -5.68
CA SER A 71 15.67 -3.64 -6.09
C SER A 71 15.70 -2.69 -4.90
N THR A 72 14.81 -2.89 -3.93
CA THR A 72 14.77 -2.11 -2.68
C THR A 72 15.99 -2.38 -1.80
N VAL A 73 16.41 -3.65 -1.72
CA VAL A 73 17.62 -4.05 -1.00
C VAL A 73 18.82 -3.28 -1.54
N ARG A 74 19.03 -3.31 -2.87
CA ARG A 74 20.11 -2.55 -3.51
C ARG A 74 20.01 -1.05 -3.27
N GLN A 75 18.81 -0.51 -3.24
CA GLN A 75 18.57 0.90 -2.93
C GLN A 75 18.97 1.23 -1.50
N VAL A 76 18.64 0.38 -0.51
CA VAL A 76 19.06 0.54 0.89
C VAL A 76 20.58 0.46 1.01
N GLU A 77 21.20 -0.52 0.36
CA GLU A 77 22.66 -0.71 0.38
C GLU A 77 23.43 0.44 -0.27
N SER A 78 22.89 0.98 -1.36
CA SER A 78 23.50 2.12 -2.07
C SER A 78 23.10 3.47 -1.48
N SER A 79 22.18 3.51 -0.53
CA SER A 79 21.65 4.77 -0.03
C SER A 79 22.61 5.40 0.98
N PRO A 80 23.06 6.64 0.74
CA PRO A 80 23.90 7.36 1.68
C PRO A 80 23.19 7.66 3.01
N LEU A 81 21.85 7.54 3.06
CA LEU A 81 21.05 7.70 4.29
C LEU A 81 21.46 6.71 5.39
N TYR A 82 22.02 5.56 5.01
CA TYR A 82 22.42 4.49 5.91
C TYR A 82 23.95 4.31 6.03
N ALA A 83 24.75 5.06 5.26
CA ALA A 83 26.19 4.85 5.10
C ALA A 83 27.04 5.11 6.36
N ASP A 84 26.50 5.74 7.39
CA ASP A 84 27.21 6.10 8.63
C ASP A 84 26.76 5.27 9.85
N ASN A 85 26.10 4.12 9.65
CA ASN A 85 25.38 3.38 10.71
C ASN A 85 24.35 4.23 11.48
N LYS A 86 24.03 5.42 10.95
CA LYS A 86 23.05 6.32 11.52
C LYS A 86 21.67 5.76 11.29
N VAL A 87 20.86 5.91 12.33
CA VAL A 87 19.47 5.51 12.33
C VAL A 87 18.69 6.53 11.49
N HIS A 88 18.27 6.16 10.28
CA HIS A 88 17.39 7.00 9.47
C HIS A 88 15.94 6.75 9.88
N LYS A 89 15.28 7.77 10.45
CA LYS A 89 13.88 7.70 10.93
C LYS A 89 13.60 6.52 11.87
N GLY A 90 14.53 6.19 12.76
CA GLY A 90 14.39 5.06 13.68
C GLY A 90 14.80 3.70 13.09
N LEU A 91 15.29 3.65 11.85
CA LEU A 91 15.67 2.40 11.17
C LEU A 91 17.17 2.36 10.83
N THR A 92 17.84 1.26 11.19
CA THR A 92 19.21 0.98 10.77
C THR A 92 19.23 0.24 9.43
N GLN A 93 20.37 0.28 8.72
CA GLN A 93 20.54 -0.47 7.48
C GLN A 93 20.24 -1.96 7.68
N GLN A 94 20.77 -2.55 8.74
CA GLN A 94 20.57 -3.96 9.06
C GLN A 94 19.10 -4.28 9.36
N ALA A 95 18.39 -3.40 10.06
CA ALA A 95 16.96 -3.58 10.33
C ALA A 95 16.14 -3.48 9.03
N ALA A 96 16.50 -2.56 8.13
CA ALA A 96 15.90 -2.46 6.80
C ALA A 96 16.11 -3.73 5.97
N LEU A 97 17.34 -4.25 5.92
CA LEU A 97 17.65 -5.49 5.23
C LEU A 97 16.91 -6.70 5.84
N ASN A 98 16.82 -6.77 7.17
CA ASN A 98 16.06 -7.81 7.85
C ASN A 98 14.56 -7.76 7.53
N TYR A 99 13.98 -6.56 7.45
CA TYR A 99 12.60 -6.38 7.02
C TYR A 99 12.39 -6.88 5.59
N LEU A 100 13.27 -6.51 4.65
CA LEU A 100 13.17 -6.94 3.25
C LEU A 100 13.35 -8.46 3.11
N ASP A 101 14.26 -9.08 3.85
CA ASP A 101 14.42 -10.54 3.93
C ASP A 101 13.14 -11.24 4.42
N LYS A 102 12.48 -10.69 5.45
CA LYS A 102 11.17 -11.19 5.92
C LYS A 102 10.09 -11.10 4.84
N GLN A 103 10.08 -10.05 4.03
CA GLN A 103 9.14 -9.93 2.91
C GLN A 103 9.42 -10.95 1.80
N ILE A 104 10.68 -11.29 1.54
CA ILE A 104 11.04 -12.38 0.61
C ILE A 104 10.50 -13.71 1.15
N LYS A 105 10.74 -14.02 2.42
CA LYS A 105 10.21 -15.24 3.04
C LYS A 105 8.68 -15.28 3.02
N ARG A 106 8.02 -14.17 3.32
CA ARG A 106 6.55 -14.07 3.23
C ARG A 106 6.06 -14.31 1.80
N LEU A 107 6.78 -13.80 0.80
CA LEU A 107 6.49 -14.02 -0.61
C LEU A 107 6.63 -15.49 -1.01
N GLU A 108 7.67 -16.17 -0.54
CA GLU A 108 7.90 -17.60 -0.79
C GLU A 108 6.81 -18.49 -0.15
N ASN A 109 6.15 -18.02 0.91
CA ASN A 109 5.00 -18.70 1.53
C ASN A 109 3.65 -18.19 1.01
N ALA A 110 3.63 -17.18 0.14
CA ALA A 110 2.42 -16.58 -0.39
C ALA A 110 2.11 -17.13 -1.80
N ASP A 111 1.33 -18.20 -1.85
CA ASP A 111 0.84 -18.79 -3.10
C ASP A 111 -0.26 -17.95 -3.77
N ASP A 112 -0.95 -17.12 -2.99
CA ASP A 112 -2.09 -16.34 -3.45
C ASP A 112 -1.72 -14.93 -3.92
N SER A 113 -2.48 -14.44 -4.92
CA SER A 113 -2.34 -13.08 -5.43
C SER A 113 -2.64 -12.01 -4.37
N VAL A 114 -3.49 -12.32 -3.39
CA VAL A 114 -3.81 -11.41 -2.28
C VAL A 114 -2.59 -11.19 -1.40
N GLY A 115 -1.92 -12.26 -0.96
CA GLY A 115 -0.70 -12.14 -0.14
C GLY A 115 0.42 -11.37 -0.85
N ARG A 116 0.55 -11.58 -2.17
CA ARG A 116 1.50 -10.83 -3.01
C ARG A 116 1.17 -9.34 -3.09
N ALA A 117 -0.11 -9.00 -3.23
CA ALA A 117 -0.57 -7.61 -3.22
C ALA A 117 -0.37 -6.93 -1.87
N GLU A 118 -0.60 -7.65 -0.76
CA GLU A 118 -0.29 -7.14 0.59
C GLU A 118 1.19 -6.85 0.77
N ILE A 119 2.07 -7.77 0.36
CA ILE A 119 3.53 -7.58 0.42
C ILE A 119 3.95 -6.36 -0.39
N LEU A 120 3.38 -6.17 -1.59
CA LEU A 120 3.63 -4.97 -2.40
C LEU A 120 3.16 -3.70 -1.69
N GLY A 121 1.99 -3.73 -1.04
CA GLY A 121 1.45 -2.63 -0.24
C GLY A 121 2.36 -2.25 0.93
N ASP A 122 2.73 -3.25 1.74
CA ASP A 122 3.68 -3.13 2.85
C ASP A 122 5.03 -2.57 2.38
N LEU A 123 5.55 -3.06 1.25
CA LEU A 123 6.80 -2.58 0.67
C LEU A 123 6.69 -1.12 0.23
N ARG A 124 5.56 -0.73 -0.39
CA ARG A 124 5.34 0.64 -0.87
C ARG A 124 5.24 1.63 0.30
N ASP A 125 4.48 1.30 1.34
CA ASP A 125 4.37 2.11 2.56
C ASP A 125 5.73 2.27 3.23
N TRP A 126 6.42 1.14 3.45
CA TRP A 126 7.74 1.14 4.07
C TRP A 126 8.75 2.00 3.30
N LYS A 127 8.76 1.92 1.96
CA LYS A 127 9.60 2.79 1.11
C LYS A 127 9.30 4.27 1.31
N GLN A 128 8.02 4.67 1.33
CA GLN A 128 7.65 6.07 1.56
C GLN A 128 8.09 6.55 2.94
N ARG A 129 8.04 5.67 3.94
CA ARG A 129 8.44 5.99 5.30
C ARG A 129 9.95 6.13 5.43
N TYR A 130 10.76 5.24 4.84
CA TYR A 130 12.19 5.12 5.18
C TYR A 130 13.17 5.42 4.04
N LEU A 131 12.74 5.53 2.78
CA LEU A 131 13.61 5.79 1.63
C LEU A 131 13.34 7.14 0.94
N LYS A 132 12.47 7.97 1.51
CA LYS A 132 12.07 9.28 0.97
C LYS A 132 12.43 10.41 1.90
#